data_AF-X0UMZ7-F1
#
_entry.id   AF-X0UMZ7-F1
#
_cell.length_a   1.000
_cell.length_b   1.000
_cell.length_c   1.000
_cell.angle_alpha   90.00
_cell.angle_beta   90.00
_cell.angle_gamma   90.00
#
_symmetry.space_group_name_H-M   'P 1'
#
loop_
_entity.id
_entity.type
_entity.pdbx_description
1 polymer ?
#
loop_
_entity_poly.entity_id
_entity_poly.type
_entity_poly.pdbx_seq_one_letter_code
_entity_poly.pdbx_strand_id
1 'polypeptide(L)'
;MAQERVDLYRELQKHLDKMPVGYPATESGIEIKILKHLFTPEQVKISLKLNFMADPLRKIYRRLKKSGFSLEELESKLDDMYFKGLINRGVVKDGETDVKYYGSAPLVVGMFEYQLNRLTPEFFKDAHEYIKDTFFNEEYNSTGIPQLRVIPIDQTVNYEQSIA
;
A
#
# COMPACT_ATOMS: atom_id res chain seq x y z
N MET A 1 9.75 -14.79 -19.68
CA MET A 1 10.84 -14.30 -18.79
C MET A 1 10.82 -12.79 -18.49
N ALA A 2 10.99 -11.88 -19.46
CA ALA A 2 10.91 -10.41 -19.21
C ALA A 2 9.47 -9.87 -19.34
N GLN A 3 8.76 -10.28 -20.40
CA GLN A 3 7.33 -9.94 -20.62
C GLN A 3 6.44 -10.45 -19.48
N GLU A 4 6.61 -11.72 -19.12
CA GLU A 4 5.91 -12.39 -18.01
C GLU A 4 6.10 -11.70 -16.64
N ARG A 5 7.23 -11.01 -16.43
CA ARG A 5 7.44 -10.18 -15.23
C ARG A 5 6.65 -8.88 -15.33
N VAL A 6 6.62 -8.23 -16.48
CA VAL A 6 5.82 -7.00 -16.69
C VAL A 6 4.35 -7.29 -16.45
N ASP A 7 3.85 -8.42 -16.94
CA ASP A 7 2.45 -8.81 -16.79
C ASP A 7 2.07 -8.99 -15.30
N LEU A 8 2.96 -9.57 -14.48
CA LEU A 8 2.74 -9.75 -13.04
C LEU A 8 2.63 -8.41 -12.27
N TYR A 9 3.50 -7.44 -12.56
CA TYR A 9 3.39 -6.12 -11.92
C TYR A 9 2.18 -5.34 -12.44
N ARG A 10 1.77 -5.58 -13.68
CA ARG A 10 0.54 -5.01 -14.24
C ARG A 10 -0.71 -5.59 -13.57
N GLU A 11 -0.70 -6.87 -13.21
CA GLU A 11 -1.75 -7.46 -12.36
C GLU A 11 -1.80 -6.79 -10.99
N LEU A 12 -0.65 -6.54 -10.35
CA LEU A 12 -0.61 -5.84 -9.07
C LEU A 12 -1.15 -4.42 -9.18
N GLN A 13 -0.75 -3.67 -10.20
CA GLN A 13 -1.28 -2.33 -10.46
C GLN A 13 -2.80 -2.36 -10.56
N LYS A 14 -3.37 -3.23 -11.40
CA LYS A 14 -4.83 -3.38 -11.54
C LYS A 14 -5.54 -3.84 -10.27
N HIS A 15 -4.84 -4.57 -9.39
CA HIS A 15 -5.38 -5.00 -8.10
C HIS A 15 -5.43 -3.83 -7.10
N LEU A 16 -4.36 -3.04 -7.03
CA LEU A 16 -4.30 -1.83 -6.20
C LEU A 16 -5.29 -0.77 -6.69
N ASP A 17 -5.48 -0.67 -8.00
CA ASP A 17 -6.39 0.30 -8.63
C ASP A 17 -7.89 0.06 -8.35
N LYS A 18 -8.22 -1.14 -7.85
CA LYS A 18 -9.60 -1.47 -7.41
C LYS A 18 -9.84 -1.17 -5.93
N MET A 19 -8.81 -0.71 -5.21
CA MET A 19 -8.92 -0.39 -3.80
C MET A 19 -9.61 0.97 -3.61
N PRO A 20 -10.11 1.29 -2.40
CA PRO A 20 -10.72 2.59 -2.11
C PRO A 20 -9.84 3.80 -2.39
N VAL A 21 -8.52 3.60 -2.36
CA VAL A 21 -7.53 4.55 -2.89
C VAL A 21 -6.82 3.81 -4.03
N GLY A 22 -7.15 4.22 -5.25
CA GLY A 22 -6.69 3.62 -6.50
C GLY A 22 -5.20 3.81 -6.79
N TYR A 23 -4.78 3.22 -7.90
CA TYR A 23 -3.40 3.23 -8.38
C TYR A 23 -3.40 3.22 -9.92
N PRO A 24 -3.79 4.35 -10.54
CA PRO A 24 -4.05 4.41 -11.98
C PRO A 24 -2.83 4.02 -12.83
N ALA A 25 -3.11 3.43 -13.99
CA ALA A 25 -2.06 3.11 -14.96
C ALA A 25 -1.63 4.37 -15.70
N THR A 26 -0.35 4.46 -16.08
CA THR A 26 0.15 5.57 -16.91
C THR A 26 0.64 5.08 -18.27
N GLU A 27 0.64 5.96 -19.27
CA GLU A 27 1.24 5.67 -20.57
C GLU A 27 2.76 5.51 -20.48
N SER A 28 3.41 6.22 -19.54
CA SER A 28 4.86 6.17 -19.31
C SER A 28 5.33 4.87 -18.65
N GLY A 29 4.44 4.13 -17.96
CA GLY A 29 4.80 2.93 -17.21
C GLY A 29 5.56 3.19 -15.91
N ILE A 30 5.56 4.45 -15.43
CA ILE A 30 6.27 4.88 -14.21
C ILE A 30 5.70 4.19 -12.95
N GLU A 31 4.40 3.93 -12.91
CA GLU A 31 3.71 3.18 -11.86
C GLU A 31 4.24 1.75 -11.75
N ILE A 32 4.53 1.10 -12.88
CA ILE A 32 5.13 -0.25 -12.88
C ILE A 32 6.58 -0.19 -12.42
N LYS A 33 7.32 0.88 -12.75
CA LYS A 33 8.69 1.08 -12.29
C LYS A 33 8.75 1.24 -10.77
N ILE A 34 7.82 2.01 -10.19
CA ILE A 34 7.64 2.15 -8.74
C ILE A 34 7.35 0.79 -8.09
N LEU A 35 6.39 0.01 -8.62
CA LEU A 35 6.09 -1.31 -8.06
C LEU A 35 7.28 -2.29 -8.13
N LYS A 36 8.08 -2.22 -9.20
CA LYS A 36 9.31 -3.03 -9.33
C LYS A 36 10.40 -2.62 -8.34
N HIS A 37 10.44 -1.35 -7.94
CA HIS A 37 11.34 -0.88 -6.90
C HIS A 37 10.92 -1.42 -5.53
N LEU A 38 9.61 -1.45 -5.25
CA LEU A 38 9.06 -1.82 -3.95
C LEU A 38 8.95 -3.33 -3.73
N PHE A 39 8.52 -4.08 -4.74
CA PHE A 39 8.13 -5.49 -4.57
C PHE A 39 9.02 -6.45 -5.34
N THR A 40 9.35 -7.56 -4.69
CA THR A 40 9.82 -8.76 -5.40
C THR A 40 8.65 -9.50 -6.07
N PRO A 41 8.90 -10.33 -7.11
CA PRO A 41 7.84 -11.11 -7.75
C PRO A 41 7.06 -12.03 -6.79
N GLU A 42 7.71 -12.53 -5.74
CA GLU A 42 7.03 -13.33 -4.71
C GLU A 42 6.08 -12.45 -3.88
N GLN A 43 6.55 -11.28 -3.43
CA GLN A 43 5.72 -10.34 -2.66
C GLN A 43 4.53 -9.84 -3.48
N VAL A 44 4.70 -9.64 -4.81
CA VAL A 44 3.58 -9.33 -5.71
C VAL A 44 2.48 -10.40 -5.62
N LYS A 45 2.85 -11.69 -5.71
CA LYS A 45 1.88 -12.80 -5.65
C LYS A 45 1.12 -12.84 -4.33
N ILE A 46 1.77 -12.48 -3.22
CA ILE A 46 1.13 -12.38 -1.90
C ILE A 46 0.19 -11.17 -1.87
N SER A 47 0.65 -9.99 -2.31
CA SER A 47 -0.13 -8.75 -2.36
C SER A 47 -1.42 -8.87 -3.17
N LEU A 48 -1.41 -9.65 -4.26
CA LEU A 48 -2.59 -9.96 -5.08
C LEU A 48 -3.71 -10.71 -4.30
N LYS A 49 -3.44 -11.21 -3.10
CA LYS A 49 -4.42 -11.89 -2.23
C LYS A 49 -4.83 -11.08 -1.01
N LEU A 50 -4.25 -9.90 -0.84
CA LEU A 50 -4.60 -8.95 0.22
C LEU A 50 -5.74 -8.04 -0.21
N ASN A 51 -6.54 -7.63 0.77
CA ASN A 51 -7.60 -6.64 0.60
C ASN A 51 -7.15 -5.32 1.26
N PHE A 52 -7.81 -4.22 0.91
CA PHE A 52 -7.65 -2.95 1.62
C PHE A 52 -8.01 -3.08 3.11
N MET A 53 -9.18 -3.64 3.40
CA MET A 53 -9.56 -3.98 4.77
C MET A 53 -8.75 -5.20 5.23
N ALA A 54 -8.01 -5.04 6.32
CA ALA A 54 -7.10 -6.06 6.79
C ALA A 54 -7.85 -7.34 7.20
N ASP A 55 -7.33 -8.48 6.77
CA ASP A 55 -7.88 -9.80 7.09
C ASP A 55 -6.96 -10.51 8.10
N PRO A 56 -7.49 -11.38 8.98
CA PRO A 56 -6.64 -12.14 9.89
C PRO A 56 -5.80 -13.16 9.12
N LEU A 57 -4.58 -13.45 9.62
CA LEU A 57 -3.60 -14.35 9.00
C LEU A 57 -4.23 -15.65 8.46
N ARG A 58 -5.05 -16.33 9.26
CA ARG A 58 -5.71 -17.60 8.87
C ARG A 58 -6.61 -17.46 7.64
N LYS A 59 -7.28 -16.32 7.46
CA LYS A 59 -8.15 -16.05 6.32
C LYS A 59 -7.33 -15.80 5.05
N ILE A 60 -6.20 -15.10 5.19
CA ILE A 60 -5.24 -14.89 4.08
C ILE A 60 -4.62 -16.23 3.66
N TYR A 61 -4.19 -17.03 4.63
CA TYR A 61 -3.64 -18.36 4.39
C TYR A 61 -4.58 -19.26 3.57
N ARG A 62 -5.89 -19.23 3.86
CA ARG A 62 -6.89 -19.97 3.07
C ARG A 62 -6.92 -19.55 1.59
N ARG A 63 -6.70 -18.27 1.27
CA ARG A 63 -6.62 -17.78 -0.13
C ARG A 63 -5.32 -18.21 -0.81
N LEU A 64 -4.25 -18.37 -0.04
CA LEU A 64 -2.91 -18.73 -0.52
C LEU A 64 -2.60 -20.23 -0.40
N LYS A 65 -3.56 -21.09 -0.05
CA LYS A 65 -3.33 -22.53 0.20
C LYS A 65 -2.64 -23.27 -0.95
N LYS A 66 -2.84 -22.84 -2.21
CA LYS A 66 -2.21 -23.44 -3.40
C LYS A 66 -0.75 -23.00 -3.62
N SER A 67 -0.24 -22.08 -2.80
CA SER A 67 1.10 -21.49 -2.96
C SER A 67 2.20 -22.33 -2.31
N GLY A 68 1.83 -23.35 -1.52
CA GLY A 68 2.78 -24.27 -0.88
C GLY A 68 3.39 -23.79 0.43
N PHE A 69 3.05 -22.58 0.90
CA PHE A 69 3.52 -22.06 2.19
C PHE A 69 2.89 -22.80 3.37
N SER A 70 3.63 -22.92 4.47
CA SER A 70 3.05 -23.14 5.80
C SER A 70 2.40 -21.85 6.34
N LEU A 71 1.66 -21.96 7.45
CA LEU A 71 1.06 -20.78 8.09
C LEU A 71 2.14 -19.84 8.64
N GLU A 72 3.18 -20.41 9.25
CA GLU A 72 4.32 -19.73 9.87
C GLU A 72 5.20 -19.06 8.80
N GLU A 73 5.43 -19.74 7.68
CA GLU A 73 6.15 -19.16 6.54
C GLU A 73 5.41 -17.95 5.95
N LEU A 74 4.09 -18.06 5.80
CA LEU A 74 3.27 -16.95 5.32
C LEU A 74 3.30 -15.77 6.29
N GLU A 75 3.19 -16.03 7.58
CA GLU A 75 3.29 -15.00 8.62
C GLU A 75 4.65 -14.27 8.56
N SER A 76 5.74 -15.02 8.48
CA SER A 76 7.08 -14.45 8.37
C SER A 76 7.25 -13.57 7.12
N LYS A 77 6.71 -13.99 5.97
CA LYS A 77 6.74 -13.20 4.74
C LYS A 77 5.89 -11.93 4.83
N LEU A 78 4.71 -12.01 5.43
CA LEU A 78 3.84 -10.85 5.63
C LEU A 78 4.46 -9.85 6.62
N ASP A 79 5.10 -10.33 7.68
CA ASP A 79 5.82 -9.47 8.62
C ASP A 79 7.02 -8.79 7.93
N ASP A 80 7.81 -9.49 7.12
CA ASP A 80 8.88 -8.89 6.30
C ASP A 80 8.33 -7.79 5.37
N MET A 81 7.20 -8.04 4.69
CA MET A 81 6.55 -7.05 3.83
C MET A 81 6.08 -5.83 4.62
N TYR A 82 5.54 -6.03 5.83
CA TYR A 82 5.15 -4.93 6.73
C TYR A 82 6.36 -4.09 7.15
N PHE A 83 7.45 -4.72 7.62
CA PHE A 83 8.66 -4.00 8.04
C PHE A 83 9.41 -3.32 6.89
N LYS A 84 9.16 -3.74 5.65
CA LYS A 84 9.59 -3.05 4.42
C LYS A 84 8.65 -1.93 3.98
N GLY A 85 7.54 -1.70 4.68
CA GLY A 85 6.59 -0.65 4.35
C GLY A 85 5.73 -0.93 3.10
N LEU A 86 5.48 -2.20 2.80
CA LEU A 86 4.75 -2.59 1.58
C LEU A 86 3.25 -2.82 1.83
N ILE A 87 2.88 -3.13 3.07
CA ILE A 87 1.52 -3.50 3.48
C ILE A 87 1.22 -2.95 4.88
N ASN A 88 -0.06 -2.91 5.22
CA ASN A 88 -0.53 -2.57 6.56
C ASN A 88 -0.62 -3.84 7.43
N ARG A 89 -0.35 -3.66 8.73
CA ARG A 89 -0.53 -4.70 9.75
C ARG A 89 -1.22 -4.13 10.98
N GLY A 90 -2.14 -4.91 11.54
CA GLY A 90 -2.77 -4.65 12.84
C GLY A 90 -2.69 -5.88 13.75
N VAL A 91 -2.82 -5.66 15.05
CA VAL A 91 -2.94 -6.74 16.04
C VAL A 91 -4.17 -6.50 16.88
N VAL A 92 -5.03 -7.52 16.98
CA VAL A 92 -6.24 -7.49 17.80
C VAL A 92 -6.16 -8.63 18.81
N LYS A 93 -6.49 -8.35 20.07
CA LYS A 93 -6.59 -9.37 21.12
C LYS A 93 -7.89 -10.15 20.97
N ASP A 94 -7.77 -11.47 20.92
CA ASP A 94 -8.87 -12.42 21.00
C ASP A 94 -8.66 -13.29 22.26
N GLY A 95 -9.28 -12.86 23.36
CA GLY A 95 -9.00 -13.39 24.70
C GLY A 95 -7.54 -13.15 25.10
N GLU A 96 -6.80 -14.24 25.34
CA GLU A 96 -5.37 -14.20 25.70
C GLU A 96 -4.43 -14.30 24.48
N THR A 97 -4.98 -14.41 23.27
CA THR A 97 -4.18 -14.59 22.05
C THR A 97 -4.17 -13.33 21.20
N ASP A 98 -2.99 -12.95 20.70
CA ASP A 98 -2.85 -11.87 19.71
C ASP A 98 -3.09 -12.42 18.30
N VAL A 99 -4.04 -11.80 17.58
CA VAL A 99 -4.35 -12.14 16.18
C VAL A 99 -3.82 -11.03 15.28
N LYS A 100 -2.90 -11.39 14.37
CA LYS A 100 -2.36 -10.48 13.36
C LYS A 100 -3.31 -10.36 12.16
N TYR A 101 -3.52 -9.13 11.72
CA TYR A 101 -4.28 -8.75 10.55
C TYR A 101 -3.36 -8.06 9.54
N TYR A 102 -3.56 -8.35 8.25
CA TYR A 102 -2.76 -7.75 7.18
C TYR A 102 -3.66 -7.25 6.05
N GLY A 103 -3.30 -6.12 5.46
CA GLY A 103 -4.03 -5.50 4.35
C GLY A 103 -3.11 -4.74 3.41
N SER A 104 -3.57 -4.49 2.20
CA SER A 104 -2.85 -3.66 1.23
C SER A 104 -2.75 -2.23 1.73
N ALA A 105 -1.58 -1.62 1.56
CA ALA A 105 -1.40 -0.18 1.74
C ALA A 105 -1.63 0.56 0.41
N PRO A 106 -2.18 1.79 0.40
CA PRO A 106 -2.15 2.65 -0.78
C PRO A 106 -0.72 3.14 -1.07
N LEU A 107 -0.45 3.70 -2.25
CA LEU A 107 0.86 4.32 -2.50
C LEU A 107 1.05 5.58 -1.63
N VAL A 108 0.08 6.51 -1.68
CA VAL A 108 0.10 7.81 -0.98
C VAL A 108 -0.66 7.72 0.34
N VAL A 109 -0.10 8.30 1.40
CA VAL A 109 -0.47 8.00 2.79
C VAL A 109 -0.38 6.48 3.04
N GLY A 110 0.74 5.90 2.65
CA GLY A 110 0.98 4.47 2.68
C GLY A 110 2.41 4.12 2.29
N MET A 111 2.56 3.30 1.25
CA MET A 111 3.83 2.68 0.89
C MET A 111 4.96 3.70 0.73
N PHE A 112 4.70 4.88 0.15
CA PHE A 112 5.70 5.92 -0.04
C PHE A 112 6.22 6.47 1.30
N GLU A 113 5.33 6.87 2.21
CA GLU A 113 5.68 7.38 3.53
C GLU A 113 6.36 6.32 4.38
N TYR A 114 6.00 5.03 4.20
CA TYR A 114 6.63 3.93 4.92
C TYR A 114 8.06 3.65 4.45
N GLN A 115 8.49 4.20 3.29
CA GLN A 115 9.89 4.17 2.86
C GLN A 115 10.76 5.23 3.57
N LEU A 116 10.25 5.95 4.59
CA LEU A 116 11.06 6.87 5.38
C LEU A 116 12.32 6.13 5.90
N ASN A 117 13.50 6.67 5.61
CA ASN A 117 14.85 6.09 5.82
C ASN A 117 15.34 5.05 4.78
N ARG A 118 14.57 4.78 3.72
CA ARG A 118 14.93 3.87 2.61
C ARG A 118 14.81 4.52 1.23
N LEU A 119 14.51 5.82 1.18
CA LEU A 119 14.35 6.56 -0.07
C LEU A 119 15.68 6.61 -0.85
N THR A 120 15.61 6.24 -2.12
CA THR A 120 16.67 6.49 -3.11
C THR A 120 16.28 7.70 -3.96
N PRO A 121 17.24 8.49 -4.49
CA PRO A 121 16.94 9.62 -5.38
C PRO A 121 16.06 9.21 -6.57
N GLU A 122 16.32 8.03 -7.14
CA GLU A 122 15.59 7.49 -8.29
C GLU A 122 14.14 7.17 -7.91
N PHE A 123 13.92 6.45 -6.80
CA PHE A 123 12.58 6.12 -6.33
C PHE A 123 11.79 7.38 -5.97
N PHE A 124 12.42 8.33 -5.27
CA PHE A 124 11.77 9.58 -4.90
C PHE A 124 11.33 10.35 -6.14
N LYS A 125 12.19 10.46 -7.15
CA LYS A 125 11.85 11.12 -8.41
C LYS A 125 10.67 10.44 -9.09
N ASP A 126 10.72 9.12 -9.24
CA ASP A 126 9.66 8.37 -9.91
C ASP A 126 8.31 8.48 -9.16
N ALA A 127 8.35 8.31 -7.83
CA ALA A 127 7.16 8.41 -6.98
C ALA A 127 6.61 9.84 -6.98
N HIS A 128 7.45 10.87 -6.89
CA HIS A 128 7.02 12.26 -6.91
C HIS A 128 6.33 12.64 -8.22
N GLU A 129 6.90 12.23 -9.36
CA GLU A 129 6.31 12.44 -10.69
C GLU A 129 4.95 11.76 -10.78
N TYR A 130 4.85 10.47 -10.42
CA TYR A 130 3.57 9.75 -10.41
C TYR A 130 2.53 10.38 -9.48
N ILE A 131 2.93 10.76 -8.27
CA ILE A 131 2.02 11.35 -7.27
C ILE A 131 1.46 12.68 -7.79
N LYS A 132 2.35 13.53 -8.32
CA LYS A 132 1.99 14.86 -8.82
C LYS A 132 1.14 14.79 -10.08
N ASP A 133 1.57 14.00 -11.06
CA ASP A 133 1.02 14.09 -12.42
C ASP A 133 -0.11 13.09 -12.65
N THR A 134 -0.17 11.99 -11.90
CA THR A 134 -1.23 10.97 -12.02
C THR A 134 -2.13 10.96 -10.79
N PHE A 135 -1.60 10.69 -9.59
CA PHE A 135 -2.44 10.45 -8.41
C PHE A 135 -3.35 11.64 -8.05
N PHE A 136 -2.82 12.87 -8.01
CA PHE A 136 -3.63 14.04 -7.68
C PHE A 136 -4.65 14.41 -8.77
N ASN A 137 -4.40 14.05 -10.02
CA ASN A 137 -5.28 14.38 -11.14
C ASN A 137 -6.37 13.33 -11.33
N GLU A 138 -6.04 12.05 -11.19
CA GLU A 138 -6.92 10.94 -11.55
C GLU A 138 -7.60 10.29 -10.34
N GLU A 139 -6.94 10.26 -9.17
CA GLU A 139 -7.39 9.46 -8.03
C GLU A 139 -7.87 10.29 -6.83
N TYR A 140 -7.11 11.32 -6.40
CA TYR A 140 -7.32 12.00 -5.12
C TYR A 140 -8.77 12.49 -4.86
N ASN A 141 -9.50 12.87 -5.91
CA ASN A 141 -10.92 13.27 -5.83
C ASN A 141 -11.82 12.53 -6.84
N SER A 142 -11.42 11.34 -7.29
CA SER A 142 -12.14 10.57 -8.33
C SER A 142 -13.59 10.27 -7.97
N THR A 143 -13.86 10.04 -6.69
CA THR A 143 -15.21 9.75 -6.16
C THR A 143 -16.11 10.99 -6.03
N GLY A 144 -15.57 12.20 -6.20
CA GLY A 144 -16.26 13.46 -5.93
C GLY A 144 -16.45 13.78 -4.44
N ILE A 145 -16.08 12.86 -3.54
CA ILE A 145 -16.07 13.08 -2.09
C ILE A 145 -14.62 13.45 -1.71
N PRO A 146 -14.37 14.69 -1.25
CA PRO A 146 -13.02 15.09 -0.91
C PRO A 146 -12.54 14.33 0.34
N GLN A 147 -11.29 13.86 0.31
CA GLN A 147 -10.68 13.17 1.46
C GLN A 147 -10.61 14.06 2.71
N LEU A 148 -10.45 15.38 2.49
CA LEU A 148 -10.43 16.39 3.53
C LEU A 148 -11.54 17.41 3.26
N ARG A 149 -12.32 17.75 4.30
CA ARG A 149 -13.28 18.86 4.24
C ARG A 149 -13.05 19.82 5.40
N VAL A 150 -13.14 21.11 5.11
CA VAL A 150 -13.11 22.15 6.14
C VAL A 150 -14.47 22.18 6.84
N ILE A 151 -14.47 22.06 8.16
CA ILE A 151 -15.64 22.37 9.00
C ILE A 151 -15.39 23.73 9.63
N PRO A 152 -16.05 24.80 9.15
CA PRO A 152 -15.90 26.10 9.78
C PRO A 152 -16.47 26.05 11.19
N ILE A 153 -15.67 26.48 12.15
CA ILE A 153 -16.12 26.78 13.51
C ILE A 153 -16.02 28.29 13.68
N ASP A 154 -17.07 28.94 14.19
CA ASP A 154 -17.11 30.40 14.40
C ASP A 154 -16.34 30.78 15.68
N GLN A 155 -15.08 30.36 15.72
CA GLN A 155 -14.19 30.52 16.86
C GLN A 155 -12.80 30.88 16.38
N THR A 156 -12.20 31.86 17.05
CA THR A 156 -10.79 32.19 16.87
C THR A 156 -9.95 31.14 17.62
N VAL A 157 -9.18 30.35 16.88
CA VAL A 157 -8.14 29.50 17.47
C VAL A 157 -6.90 30.36 17.70
N ASN A 158 -6.62 30.70 18.97
CA ASN A 158 -5.39 31.41 19.33
C ASN A 158 -4.18 30.50 19.11
N TYR A 159 -3.26 30.92 18.25
CA TYR A 159 -2.05 30.17 17.92
C TYR A 159 -0.90 30.57 18.84
N GLU A 160 -0.45 29.65 19.69
CA GLU A 160 0.82 29.79 20.43
C GLU A 160 1.85 28.84 19.83
N GLN A 161 2.87 29.40 19.18
CA GLN A 161 3.97 28.62 18.62
C GLN A 161 5.07 28.44 19.67
N SER A 162 5.03 27.35 20.42
CA SER A 162 6.16 26.96 21.26
C SER A 162 7.22 26.29 20.38
N ILE A 163 8.28 27.02 20.05
CA ILE A 163 9.48 26.42 19.47
C ILE A 163 10.21 25.71 20.61
N ALA A 164 10.37 24.39 20.49
CA ALA A 164 11.17 23.56 21.40
C ALA A 164 12.65 23.56 20.98
#